data_AF-A0A7Y5LTM3-F1
#
_entry.id   AF-A0A7Y5LTM3-F1
#
_cell.length_a   1.000
_cell.length_b   1.000
_cell.length_c   1.000
_cell.angle_alpha   90.00
_cell.angle_beta   90.00
_cell.angle_gamma   90.00
#
_symmetry.space_group_name_H-M   'P 1'
#
loop_
_entity.id
_entity.type
_entity.pdbx_description
1 polymer ?
#
loop_
_entity_poly.entity_id
_entity_poly.type
_entity_poly.pdbx_seq_one_letter_code
_entity_poly.pdbx_strand_id
1 'polypeptide(L)'
;MKMFWFFLLSVLTVSSSQAQEEYMTQTLNLKVYVKLINDVQPLLDRTIEETGSRILSSTQGSLQYNTTANSLRMTIWSSAAGFVKLQQTIKSLGLVRHHEITTVNNADILASLEMELDHLNKKKQSYESEISRIDASSEKHGFLWDELRTIEDRIFETERSILEKKQQTSNYVIELEVIEESYAPFEDAQDVQFVNMPGFEYAELRIENPLNTVSHKTYRGGMVKYLFTKGKSYVRFGVLRSGLDGATPEEIEELFFYSFGQDFYPRYFGRGARSFANLYTGYSTGGVFATADDRRKNVFFLMPHIGLELYKTRFILWDTQAGYFIPFYQNRNFRGIAGHMSFNFVF
;
A
#
# COMPACT_ATOMS: atom_id res chain seq x y z
N MET A 1 57.27 -11.82 -12.65
CA MET A 1 56.88 -10.45 -12.27
C MET A 1 55.42 -10.08 -12.56
N LYS A 2 54.84 -10.37 -13.75
CA LYS A 2 53.43 -10.01 -14.05
C LYS A 2 52.37 -10.68 -13.16
N MET A 3 52.61 -11.92 -12.69
CA MET A 3 51.69 -12.65 -11.82
C MET A 3 51.59 -12.08 -10.40
N PHE A 4 52.68 -11.44 -9.92
CA PHE A 4 52.73 -10.83 -8.59
C PHE A 4 51.90 -9.54 -8.52
N TRP A 5 51.92 -8.75 -9.60
CA TRP A 5 51.09 -7.54 -9.72
C TRP A 5 49.59 -7.86 -9.79
N PHE A 6 49.19 -8.94 -10.47
CA PHE A 6 47.79 -9.38 -10.49
C PHE A 6 47.29 -9.84 -9.11
N PHE A 7 48.14 -10.56 -8.36
CA PHE A 7 47.80 -10.98 -7.00
C PHE A 7 47.68 -9.78 -6.04
N LEU A 8 48.57 -8.80 -6.16
CA LEU A 8 48.51 -7.57 -5.37
C LEU A 8 47.23 -6.75 -5.70
N LEU A 9 46.88 -6.65 -6.99
CA LEU A 9 45.67 -5.95 -7.42
C LEU A 9 44.40 -6.64 -6.91
N SER A 10 44.34 -7.99 -6.97
CA SER A 10 43.19 -8.74 -6.48
C SER A 10 43.00 -8.62 -4.97
N VAL A 11 44.11 -8.64 -4.20
CA VAL A 11 44.05 -8.46 -2.74
C VAL A 11 43.57 -7.05 -2.40
N LEU A 12 44.09 -6.02 -3.09
CA LEU A 12 43.64 -4.63 -2.91
C LEU A 12 42.15 -4.44 -3.23
N THR A 13 41.64 -5.05 -4.31
CA THR A 13 40.21 -4.93 -4.68
C THR A 13 39.29 -5.62 -3.68
N VAL A 14 39.69 -6.77 -3.13
CA VAL A 14 38.88 -7.51 -2.13
C VAL A 14 38.87 -6.76 -0.79
N SER A 15 40.01 -6.18 -0.39
CA SER A 15 40.08 -5.33 0.80
C SER A 15 39.22 -4.08 0.67
N SER A 16 39.21 -3.43 -0.50
CA SER A 16 38.37 -2.24 -0.72
C SER A 16 36.87 -2.55 -0.78
N SER A 17 36.48 -3.71 -1.29
CA SER A 17 35.06 -4.12 -1.30
C SER A 17 34.58 -4.54 0.08
N GLN A 18 35.43 -5.18 0.89
CA GLN A 18 35.09 -5.53 2.26
C GLN A 18 35.02 -4.30 3.17
N ALA A 19 35.91 -3.32 2.99
CA ALA A 19 35.86 -2.06 3.72
C ALA A 19 34.60 -1.22 3.43
N GLN A 20 34.03 -1.33 2.21
CA GLN A 20 32.76 -0.68 1.88
C GLN A 20 31.55 -1.31 2.59
N GLU A 21 31.60 -2.59 2.96
CA GLU A 21 30.52 -3.23 3.72
C GLU A 21 30.54 -2.83 5.21
N GLU A 22 31.71 -2.50 5.77
CA GLU A 22 31.90 -2.34 7.22
C GLU A 22 31.08 -1.22 7.88
N TYR A 23 30.48 -0.29 7.13
CA TYR A 23 29.72 0.83 7.69
C TYR A 23 28.36 1.07 7.03
N MET A 24 27.79 0.03 6.43
CA MET A 24 26.44 0.09 5.86
C MET A 24 25.36 -0.21 6.88
N THR A 25 24.29 0.56 6.87
CA THR A 25 23.04 0.23 7.56
C THR A 25 21.94 0.03 6.53
N GLN A 26 21.23 -1.10 6.61
CA GLN A 26 20.06 -1.36 5.78
C GLN A 26 18.83 -1.46 6.67
N THR A 27 17.84 -0.59 6.44
CA THR A 27 16.56 -0.63 7.12
C THR A 27 15.47 -1.05 6.15
N LEU A 28 14.69 -2.06 6.55
CA LEU A 28 13.57 -2.59 5.80
C LEU A 28 12.26 -2.28 6.51
N ASN A 29 11.45 -1.43 5.90
CA ASN A 29 10.12 -1.08 6.39
C ASN A 29 9.07 -1.97 5.72
N LEU A 30 8.34 -2.75 6.53
CA LEU A 30 7.33 -3.70 6.09
C LEU A 30 6.01 -3.53 6.82
N LYS A 31 4.93 -3.46 6.04
CA LYS A 31 3.55 -3.51 6.54
C LYS A 31 2.82 -4.73 5.97
N VAL A 32 2.40 -5.64 6.83
CA VAL A 32 1.83 -6.95 6.46
C VAL A 32 0.48 -7.18 7.12
N TYR A 33 -0.50 -7.61 6.33
CA TYR A 33 -1.83 -7.97 6.80
C TYR A 33 -1.98 -9.49 6.91
N VAL A 34 -2.44 -9.96 8.07
CA VAL A 34 -2.50 -11.39 8.42
C VAL A 34 -3.88 -11.81 8.94
N LYS A 35 -4.18 -13.12 8.90
CA LYS A 35 -5.46 -13.69 9.37
C LYS A 35 -5.69 -13.47 10.86
N LEU A 36 -4.74 -13.95 11.66
CA LEU A 36 -4.74 -13.95 13.11
C LEU A 36 -3.28 -13.69 13.51
N ILE A 37 -3.03 -12.67 14.33
CA ILE A 37 -1.66 -12.39 14.79
C ILE A 37 -1.11 -13.57 15.61
N ASN A 38 -1.98 -14.24 16.37
CA ASN A 38 -1.62 -15.40 17.19
C ASN A 38 -1.06 -16.58 16.38
N ASP A 39 -1.45 -16.74 15.11
CA ASP A 39 -0.92 -17.80 14.24
C ASP A 39 0.47 -17.45 13.68
N VAL A 40 0.76 -16.15 13.60
CA VAL A 40 1.94 -15.60 12.93
C VAL A 40 3.09 -15.36 13.89
N GLN A 41 2.78 -14.95 15.12
CA GLN A 41 3.77 -14.65 16.14
C GLN A 41 4.71 -15.83 16.43
N PRO A 42 4.25 -17.08 16.61
CA PRO A 42 5.15 -18.22 16.85
C PRO A 42 6.12 -18.50 15.68
N LEU A 43 5.67 -18.24 14.44
CA LEU A 43 6.49 -18.42 13.25
C LEU A 43 7.56 -17.33 13.13
N LEU A 44 7.21 -16.09 13.49
CA LEU A 44 8.15 -14.99 13.58
C LEU A 44 9.20 -15.24 14.67
N ASP A 45 8.76 -15.58 15.88
CA ASP A 45 9.64 -15.86 17.02
C ASP A 45 10.64 -16.97 16.69
N ARG A 46 10.16 -18.09 16.13
CA ARG A 46 11.02 -19.19 15.66
C ARG A 46 12.03 -18.72 14.61
N THR A 47 11.61 -17.90 13.65
CA THR A 47 12.52 -17.42 12.59
C THR A 47 13.57 -16.47 13.15
N ILE A 48 13.20 -15.64 14.12
CA ILE A 48 14.10 -14.73 14.83
C ILE A 48 15.16 -15.53 15.60
N GLU A 49 14.74 -16.57 16.33
CA GLU A 49 15.64 -17.50 17.03
C GLU A 49 16.59 -18.23 16.06
N GLU A 50 16.05 -18.81 14.98
CA GLU A 50 16.85 -19.54 13.97
C GLU A 50 17.87 -18.66 13.26
N THR A 51 17.63 -17.35 13.17
CA THR A 51 18.53 -16.40 12.50
C THR A 51 19.51 -15.73 13.47
N GLY A 52 19.40 -15.99 14.77
CA GLY A 52 20.16 -15.29 15.80
C GLY A 52 19.83 -13.79 15.89
N SER A 53 18.66 -13.40 15.37
CA SER A 53 18.21 -12.01 15.33
C SER A 53 17.74 -11.56 16.71
N ARG A 54 17.76 -10.25 16.95
CA ARG A 54 17.39 -9.66 18.25
C ARG A 54 16.25 -8.67 18.07
N ILE A 55 15.24 -8.77 18.92
CA ILE A 55 14.14 -7.79 18.97
C ILE A 55 14.64 -6.57 19.76
N LEU A 56 14.64 -5.40 19.13
CA LEU A 56 15.00 -4.13 19.74
C LEU A 56 13.81 -3.49 20.44
N SER A 57 12.63 -3.61 19.84
CA SER A 57 11.36 -3.16 20.42
C SER A 57 10.22 -4.04 19.91
N SER A 58 9.23 -4.27 20.76
CA SER A 58 7.97 -4.91 20.38
C SER A 58 6.84 -4.22 21.12
N THR A 59 5.78 -3.89 20.39
CA THR A 59 4.57 -3.31 20.97
C THR A 59 3.37 -4.01 20.36
N GLN A 60 2.50 -4.52 21.24
CA GLN A 60 1.22 -5.08 20.87
C GLN A 60 0.13 -4.18 21.40
N GLY A 61 -0.80 -3.79 20.55
CA GLY A 61 -1.88 -2.88 20.90
C GLY A 61 -3.09 -3.07 20.02
N SER A 62 -4.25 -2.68 20.54
CA SER A 62 -5.47 -2.54 19.76
C SER A 62 -5.55 -1.12 19.20
N LEU A 63 -5.92 -0.98 17.92
CA LEU A 63 -6.23 0.33 17.36
C LEU A 63 -7.55 0.81 18.00
N GLN A 64 -7.51 1.79 18.90
CA GLN A 64 -8.74 2.41 19.39
C GLN A 64 -9.24 3.45 18.38
N TYR A 65 -10.29 3.08 17.64
CA TYR A 65 -11.54 3.84 17.37
C TYR A 65 -12.32 3.02 16.33
N ASN A 66 -13.47 2.46 16.73
CA ASN A 66 -14.44 1.68 15.93
C ASN A 66 -14.02 0.36 15.26
N THR A 67 -12.78 -0.12 15.40
CA THR A 67 -12.39 -1.47 14.98
C THR A 67 -11.47 -2.15 16.00
N THR A 68 -11.85 -3.32 16.51
CA THR A 68 -10.98 -4.17 17.36
C THR A 68 -9.95 -4.90 16.50
N ALA A 69 -9.14 -4.18 15.73
CA ALA A 69 -8.02 -4.78 15.01
C ALA A 69 -6.79 -4.81 15.93
N ASN A 70 -6.23 -6.00 16.14
CA ASN A 70 -4.97 -6.16 16.84
C ASN A 70 -3.82 -5.79 15.90
N SER A 71 -2.80 -5.12 16.44
CA SER A 71 -1.58 -4.80 15.72
C SER A 71 -0.36 -5.22 16.54
N LEU A 72 0.68 -5.65 15.83
CA LEU A 72 1.98 -6.00 16.37
C LEU A 72 3.04 -5.20 15.60
N ARG A 73 3.78 -4.34 16.31
CA ARG A 73 4.92 -3.62 15.76
C ARG A 73 6.21 -4.15 16.37
N MET A 74 7.19 -4.44 15.54
CA MET A 74 8.49 -4.93 15.98
C MET A 74 9.62 -4.27 15.21
N THR A 75 10.70 -3.96 15.92
CA THR A 75 11.98 -3.60 15.31
C THR A 75 12.96 -4.74 15.58
N ILE A 76 13.47 -5.36 14.53
CA ILE A 76 14.35 -6.54 14.60
C ILE A 76 15.71 -6.18 14.04
N TRP A 77 16.76 -6.43 14.81
CA TRP A 77 18.14 -6.43 14.33
C TRP A 77 18.54 -7.82 13.87
N SER A 78 19.24 -7.91 12.74
CA SER A 78 19.67 -9.19 12.17
C SER A 78 21.06 -9.10 11.50
N SER A 79 21.64 -10.27 11.25
CA SER A 79 22.78 -10.39 10.32
C SER A 79 22.31 -10.28 8.87
N ALA A 80 23.21 -10.09 7.91
CA ALA A 80 22.86 -10.04 6.48
C ALA A 80 22.07 -11.29 6.02
N ALA A 81 22.52 -12.48 6.43
CA ALA A 81 21.85 -13.74 6.10
C ALA A 81 20.48 -13.86 6.80
N GLY A 82 20.41 -13.44 8.07
CA GLY A 82 19.17 -13.43 8.83
C GLY A 82 18.14 -12.44 8.28
N PHE A 83 18.58 -11.28 7.80
CA PHE A 83 17.77 -10.25 7.17
C PHE A 83 17.07 -10.78 5.90
N VAL A 84 17.81 -11.46 5.02
CA VAL A 84 17.24 -12.07 3.81
C VAL A 84 16.22 -13.16 4.17
N LYS A 85 16.54 -14.02 5.15
CA LYS A 85 15.64 -15.09 5.59
C LYS A 85 14.37 -14.53 6.23
N LEU A 86 14.49 -13.53 7.11
CA LEU A 86 13.36 -12.85 7.74
C LEU A 86 12.50 -12.13 6.71
N GLN A 87 13.09 -11.42 5.74
CA GLN A 87 12.35 -10.76 4.67
C GLN A 87 11.51 -11.78 3.86
N GLN A 88 12.08 -12.95 3.54
CA GLN A 88 11.36 -14.01 2.82
C GLN A 88 10.23 -14.59 3.66
N THR A 89 10.48 -14.91 4.94
CA THR A 89 9.46 -15.39 5.85
C THR A 89 8.33 -14.38 5.98
N ILE A 90 8.63 -13.10 6.25
CA ILE A 90 7.62 -12.05 6.43
C ILE A 90 6.75 -11.87 5.18
N LYS A 91 7.36 -11.93 3.98
CA LYS A 91 6.62 -11.90 2.70
C LYS A 91 5.67 -13.09 2.53
N SER A 92 5.92 -14.21 3.20
CA SER A 92 5.05 -15.40 3.14
C SER A 92 3.88 -15.38 4.14
N LEU A 93 3.93 -14.52 5.16
CA LEU A 93 2.94 -14.48 6.25
C LEU A 93 1.58 -13.93 5.81
N GLY A 94 1.57 -13.05 4.80
CA GLY A 94 0.36 -12.33 4.43
C GLY A 94 0.55 -11.35 3.29
N LEU A 95 -0.40 -10.42 3.16
CA LEU A 95 -0.36 -9.41 2.10
C LEU A 95 0.58 -8.27 2.51
N VAL A 96 1.70 -8.12 1.78
CA VAL A 96 2.62 -6.99 1.93
C VAL A 96 2.07 -5.77 1.21
N ARG A 97 1.82 -4.68 1.95
CA ARG A 97 1.32 -3.40 1.39
C ARG A 97 2.41 -2.36 1.24
N HIS A 98 3.35 -2.31 2.19
CA HIS A 98 4.50 -1.42 2.16
C HIS A 98 5.79 -2.24 2.15
N HIS A 99 6.71 -1.92 1.25
CA HIS A 99 8.01 -2.53 1.14
C HIS A 99 9.03 -1.48 0.71
N GLU A 100 9.83 -1.02 1.66
CA GLU A 100 10.83 0.02 1.42
C GLU A 100 12.15 -0.40 2.05
N ILE A 101 13.24 -0.28 1.30
CA ILE A 101 14.59 -0.56 1.77
C ILE A 101 15.37 0.74 1.68
N THR A 102 15.85 1.23 2.81
CA THR A 102 16.77 2.35 2.90
C THR A 102 18.15 1.83 3.22
N THR A 103 19.16 2.30 2.49
CA THR A 103 20.57 1.93 2.71
C THR A 103 21.36 3.19 2.96
N VAL A 104 22.04 3.26 4.09
CA VAL A 104 22.92 4.36 4.46
C VAL A 104 24.34 3.84 4.52
N ASN A 105 25.23 4.41 3.72
CA ASN A 105 26.66 4.12 3.78
C ASN A 105 27.36 5.24 4.58
N ASN A 106 27.90 4.89 5.75
CA ASN A 106 28.62 5.85 6.59
C ASN A 106 30.13 5.93 6.27
N ALA A 107 30.66 5.15 5.32
CA ALA A 107 32.10 5.09 5.03
C ALA A 107 32.67 6.45 4.59
N ASP A 108 31.99 7.16 3.69
CA ASP A 108 32.44 8.47 3.21
C ASP A 108 32.40 9.53 4.32
N ILE A 109 31.37 9.46 5.17
CA ILE A 109 31.23 10.35 6.33
C ILE A 109 32.36 10.09 7.33
N LEU A 110 32.65 8.83 7.62
CA LEU A 110 33.75 8.45 8.51
C LEU A 110 35.11 8.91 7.97
N ALA A 111 35.37 8.70 6.68
CA ALA A 111 36.59 9.19 6.05
C ALA A 111 36.72 10.71 6.17
N SER A 112 35.62 11.46 5.99
CA SER A 112 35.65 12.92 6.14
C SER A 112 35.91 13.38 7.57
N LEU A 113 35.32 12.71 8.57
CA LEU A 113 35.53 13.00 9.99
C LEU A 113 36.96 12.66 10.42
N GLU A 114 37.54 11.57 9.91
CA GLU A 114 38.94 11.20 10.19
C GLU A 114 39.93 12.20 9.58
N MET A 115 39.65 12.72 8.39
CA MET A 115 40.44 13.81 7.80
C MET A 115 40.33 15.12 8.59
N GLU A 116 39.14 15.45 9.07
CA GLU A 116 38.91 16.62 9.94
C GLU A 116 39.68 16.50 11.26
N LEU A 117 39.64 15.33 11.90
CA LEU A 117 40.36 15.05 13.12
C LEU A 117 41.89 15.19 12.94
N ASP A 118 42.44 14.67 11.84
CA ASP A 118 43.87 14.83 11.52
C ASP A 118 44.26 16.31 11.32
N HIS A 119 43.41 17.06 10.60
CA HIS A 119 43.61 18.50 10.42
C HIS A 119 43.56 19.27 11.75
N LEU A 120 42.58 19.00 12.60
CA LEU A 120 42.46 19.64 13.93
C LEU A 120 43.66 19.31 14.82
N ASN A 121 44.14 18.07 14.82
CA ASN A 121 45.32 17.66 15.57
C ASN A 121 46.60 18.38 15.10
N LYS A 122 46.79 18.52 13.78
CA LYS A 122 47.90 19.31 13.22
C LYS A 122 47.81 20.78 13.62
N LYS A 123 46.60 21.36 13.59
CA LYS A 123 46.37 22.75 14.01
C LYS A 123 46.66 22.95 15.50
N LYS A 124 46.23 22.02 16.35
CA LYS A 124 46.54 21.99 17.78
C LYS A 124 48.06 22.01 18.01
N GLN A 125 48.80 21.10 17.39
CA GLN A 125 50.26 21.03 17.51
C GLN A 125 50.95 22.34 17.06
N SER A 126 50.46 22.95 15.97
CA SER A 126 50.96 24.25 15.50
C SER A 126 50.79 25.33 16.56
N TYR A 127 49.60 25.45 17.15
CA TYR A 127 49.34 26.47 18.16
C TYR A 127 50.08 26.22 19.48
N GLU A 128 50.19 24.97 19.94
CA GLU A 128 51.04 24.63 21.10
C GLU A 128 52.51 25.05 20.88
N SER A 129 53.01 24.86 19.65
CA SER A 129 54.37 25.27 19.28
C SER A 129 54.55 26.80 19.20
N GLU A 130 53.49 27.55 18.89
CA GLU A 130 53.52 29.01 18.85
C GLU A 130 53.37 29.61 20.25
N ILE A 131 52.46 29.08 21.06
CA ILE A 131 52.23 29.51 22.45
C ILE A 131 53.50 29.33 23.28
N SER A 132 54.21 28.21 23.12
CA SER A 132 55.49 27.96 23.81
C SER A 132 56.63 28.92 23.44
N ARG A 133 56.49 29.70 22.37
CA ARG A 133 57.47 30.71 21.91
C ARG A 133 57.08 32.15 22.28
N ILE A 134 55.90 32.34 22.84
CA ILE A 134 55.32 33.66 23.12
C ILE A 134 55.27 33.86 24.63
N ASP A 135 55.54 35.08 25.09
CA ASP A 135 55.46 35.42 26.51
C ASP A 135 53.99 35.35 27.00
N ALA A 136 53.79 34.75 28.17
CA ALA A 136 52.49 34.49 28.78
C ALA A 136 51.71 35.77 29.10
N SER A 137 52.41 36.90 29.20
CA SER A 137 51.85 38.23 29.43
C SER A 137 51.34 38.94 28.17
N SER A 138 51.58 38.37 26.98
CA SER A 138 51.18 39.00 25.72
C SER A 138 49.70 38.76 25.38
N GLU A 139 49.04 39.76 24.81
CA GLU A 139 47.66 39.66 24.32
C GLU A 139 47.49 38.55 23.26
N LYS A 140 48.54 38.30 22.47
CA LYS A 140 48.60 37.23 21.48
C LYS A 140 48.58 35.83 22.12
N HIS A 141 49.12 35.67 23.33
CA HIS A 141 49.06 34.41 24.06
C HIS A 141 47.62 34.08 24.46
N GLY A 142 46.86 35.05 24.98
CA GLY A 142 45.46 34.87 25.35
C GLY A 142 44.59 34.44 24.16
N PHE A 143 44.73 35.13 23.03
CA PHE A 143 43.99 34.77 21.80
C PHE A 143 44.30 33.34 21.32
N LEU A 144 45.58 32.96 21.26
CA LEU A 144 45.97 31.62 20.82
C LEU A 144 45.51 30.53 21.78
N TRP A 145 45.43 30.83 23.08
CA TRP A 145 44.94 29.92 24.10
C TRP A 145 43.43 29.65 23.96
N ASP A 146 42.64 30.69 23.69
CA ASP A 146 41.20 30.55 23.45
C ASP A 146 40.90 29.75 22.17
N GLU A 147 41.69 29.98 21.10
CA GLU A 147 41.61 29.18 19.87
C GLU A 147 42.02 27.72 20.10
N LEU A 148 43.04 27.47 20.93
CA LEU A 148 43.47 26.12 21.30
C LEU A 148 42.33 25.37 22.00
N ARG A 149 41.68 26.00 22.98
CA ARG A 149 40.55 25.42 23.70
C ARG A 149 39.38 25.11 22.76
N THR A 150 39.07 26.02 21.84
CA THR A 150 38.04 25.81 20.82
C THR A 150 38.36 24.61 19.91
N ILE A 151 39.64 24.40 19.58
CA ILE A 151 40.07 23.23 18.80
C ILE A 151 39.94 21.95 19.61
N GLU A 152 40.26 21.96 20.91
CA GLU A 152 40.10 20.79 21.77
C GLU A 152 38.64 20.36 21.90
N ASP A 153 37.72 21.32 22.06
CA ASP A 153 36.28 21.04 22.09
C ASP A 153 35.82 20.40 20.77
N ARG A 154 36.28 20.92 19.62
CA ARG A 154 35.97 20.35 18.30
C ARG A 154 36.58 18.96 18.09
N ILE A 155 37.80 18.73 18.57
CA ILE A 155 38.43 17.39 18.53
C ILE A 155 37.54 16.40 19.28
N PHE A 156 37.10 16.76 20.49
CA PHE A 156 36.22 15.91 21.29
C PHE A 156 34.89 15.61 20.60
N GLU A 157 34.23 16.62 20.00
CA GLU A 157 32.99 16.44 19.24
C GLU A 157 33.18 15.54 18.01
N THR A 158 34.30 15.70 17.31
CA THR A 158 34.66 14.90 16.12
C THR A 158 34.93 13.45 16.49
N GLU A 159 35.71 13.21 17.54
CA GLU A 159 36.00 11.85 18.07
C GLU A 159 34.73 11.14 18.52
N ARG A 160 33.84 11.86 19.22
CA ARG A 160 32.53 11.33 19.61
C ARG A 160 31.70 10.94 18.39
N SER A 161 31.65 11.80 17.37
CA SER A 161 30.90 11.53 16.14
C SER A 161 31.45 10.32 15.37
N ILE A 162 32.78 10.17 15.33
CA ILE A 162 33.44 8.99 14.76
C ILE A 162 33.03 7.73 15.53
N LEU A 163 33.03 7.77 16.87
CA LEU A 163 32.62 6.63 17.70
C LEU A 163 31.16 6.25 17.46
N GLU A 164 30.24 7.22 17.43
CA GLU A 164 28.82 7.00 17.16
C GLU A 164 28.61 6.33 15.79
N LYS A 165 29.33 6.78 14.76
CA LYS A 165 29.24 6.23 13.40
C LYS A 165 29.94 4.88 13.26
N LYS A 166 31.05 4.63 13.97
CA LYS A 166 31.72 3.32 14.02
C LYS A 166 30.90 2.27 14.77
N GLN A 167 30.10 2.67 15.77
CA GLN A 167 29.15 1.76 16.43
C GLN A 167 27.97 1.35 15.52
N GLN A 168 27.74 2.06 14.41
CA GLN A 168 26.75 1.73 13.38
C GLN A 168 27.28 0.76 12.31
N THR A 169 28.17 -0.18 12.68
CA THR A 169 28.70 -1.23 11.79
C THR A 169 27.59 -2.15 11.27
N SER A 170 27.52 -2.37 9.95
CA SER A 170 26.76 -3.44 9.25
C SER A 170 25.41 -3.82 9.89
N ASN A 171 24.57 -2.83 10.22
CA ASN A 171 23.30 -3.08 10.89
C ASN A 171 22.20 -3.35 9.87
N TYR A 172 21.61 -4.55 9.93
CA TYR A 172 20.40 -4.88 9.17
C TYR A 172 19.21 -4.83 10.11
N VAL A 173 18.33 -3.86 9.88
CA VAL A 173 17.17 -3.58 10.72
C VAL A 173 15.90 -3.83 9.93
N ILE A 174 14.95 -4.53 10.52
CA ILE A 174 13.61 -4.75 9.96
C ILE A 174 12.60 -4.06 10.88
N GLU A 175 11.91 -3.07 10.36
CA GLU A 175 10.74 -2.45 10.99
C GLU A 175 9.49 -3.11 10.43
N LEU A 176 8.82 -3.91 11.25
CA LEU A 176 7.68 -4.71 10.87
C LEU A 176 6.42 -4.24 11.59
N GLU A 177 5.39 -3.92 10.82
CA GLU A 177 4.02 -3.74 11.29
C GLU A 177 3.14 -4.88 10.77
N VAL A 178 2.65 -5.72 11.68
CA VAL A 178 1.69 -6.79 11.40
C VAL A 178 0.31 -6.36 11.89
N ILE A 179 -0.69 -6.39 11.01
CA ILE A 179 -2.06 -6.01 11.33
C ILE A 179 -2.98 -7.21 11.13
N GLU A 180 -3.74 -7.54 12.17
CA GLU A 180 -4.79 -8.55 12.10
C GLU A 180 -5.96 -8.01 11.26
N GLU A 181 -6.36 -8.77 10.25
CA GLU A 181 -7.46 -8.37 9.39
C GLU A 181 -8.80 -8.43 10.13
N SER A 182 -9.34 -7.27 10.53
CA SER A 182 -10.72 -7.16 10.99
C SER A 182 -11.71 -7.25 9.82
N TYR A 183 -12.94 -7.70 10.07
CA TYR A 183 -14.03 -7.84 9.08
C TYR A 183 -14.50 -6.50 8.46
N ALA A 184 -13.82 -5.40 8.77
CA ALA A 184 -14.13 -4.08 8.25
C ALA A 184 -13.49 -3.86 6.86
N PRO A 185 -14.17 -3.15 5.94
CA PRO A 185 -13.61 -2.81 4.65
C PRO A 185 -12.39 -1.89 4.84
N PHE A 186 -11.20 -2.47 4.76
CA PHE A 186 -9.91 -1.80 4.52
C PHE A 186 -9.53 -0.68 5.51
N GLU A 187 -8.77 -1.01 6.56
CA GLU A 187 -8.19 -0.03 7.52
C GLU A 187 -7.05 0.85 6.99
N ASP A 188 -6.59 0.67 5.75
CA ASP A 188 -5.78 1.72 5.07
C ASP A 188 -6.66 2.85 4.49
N ALA A 189 -7.99 2.76 4.64
CA ALA A 189 -8.96 3.78 4.27
C ALA A 189 -9.55 4.44 5.53
N GLN A 190 -8.71 5.13 6.31
CA GLN A 190 -9.25 6.15 7.24
C GLN A 190 -9.95 7.29 6.48
N ASP A 191 -9.70 7.43 5.18
CA ASP A 191 -10.48 8.28 4.29
C ASP A 191 -11.24 7.44 3.27
N VAL A 192 -12.53 7.73 3.12
CA VAL A 192 -13.27 7.39 1.90
C VAL A 192 -12.54 8.08 0.75
N GLN A 193 -11.64 7.34 0.10
CA GLN A 193 -10.90 7.89 -1.02
C GLN A 193 -11.86 7.99 -2.20
N PHE A 194 -12.34 9.22 -2.40
CA PHE A 194 -13.20 9.54 -3.53
C PHE A 194 -12.42 9.33 -4.83
N VAL A 195 -13.11 8.80 -5.82
CA VAL A 195 -12.62 8.75 -7.20
C VAL A 195 -13.63 9.46 -8.06
N ASN A 196 -13.17 10.09 -9.13
CA ASN A 196 -14.05 10.68 -10.13
C ASN A 196 -13.92 9.84 -11.40
N MET A 197 -14.77 8.81 -11.49
CA MET A 197 -14.75 7.86 -12.59
C MET A 197 -16.14 7.76 -13.22
N PRO A 198 -16.50 8.69 -14.12
CA PRO A 198 -17.66 8.51 -14.97
C PRO A 198 -17.44 7.34 -15.95
N GLY A 199 -18.54 6.76 -16.37
CA GLY A 199 -18.56 5.66 -17.31
C GLY A 199 -19.91 5.46 -17.94
N PHE A 200 -19.91 4.62 -18.96
CA PHE A 200 -21.10 4.18 -19.65
C PHE A 200 -21.25 2.67 -19.47
N GLU A 201 -22.48 2.23 -19.37
CA GLU A 201 -22.86 0.85 -19.12
C GLU A 201 -23.92 0.42 -20.14
N TYR A 202 -23.68 -0.70 -20.80
CA TYR A 202 -24.72 -1.42 -21.52
C TYR A 202 -25.38 -2.42 -20.58
N ALA A 203 -26.70 -2.47 -20.58
CA ALA A 203 -27.46 -3.31 -19.68
C ALA A 203 -28.57 -4.07 -20.41
N GLU A 204 -28.77 -5.32 -20.00
CA GLU A 204 -29.82 -6.21 -20.47
C GLU A 204 -30.51 -6.88 -19.29
N LEU A 205 -31.83 -6.77 -19.21
CA LEU A 205 -32.66 -7.40 -18.19
C LEU A 205 -33.57 -8.42 -18.85
N ARG A 206 -33.45 -9.69 -18.45
CA ARG A 206 -34.29 -10.79 -18.90
C ARG A 206 -35.24 -11.22 -17.80
N ILE A 207 -36.53 -10.99 -18.01
CA ILE A 207 -37.60 -11.35 -17.08
C ILE A 207 -37.86 -12.85 -17.14
N GLU A 208 -38.01 -13.48 -15.97
CA GLU A 208 -38.22 -14.95 -15.88
C GLU A 208 -39.62 -15.37 -16.31
N ASN A 209 -40.64 -14.68 -15.78
CA ASN A 209 -42.05 -15.00 -16.00
C ASN A 209 -42.77 -13.76 -16.55
N PRO A 210 -42.48 -13.35 -17.80
CA PRO A 210 -43.13 -12.18 -18.37
C PRO A 210 -44.63 -12.40 -18.46
N LEU A 211 -45.40 -11.33 -18.23
CA LEU A 211 -46.84 -11.32 -18.43
C LEU A 211 -47.15 -10.15 -19.35
N ASN A 212 -47.81 -10.41 -20.47
CA ASN A 212 -48.12 -9.44 -21.53
C ASN A 212 -48.94 -8.22 -21.06
N THR A 213 -49.36 -8.13 -19.80
CA THR A 213 -50.04 -6.95 -19.24
C THR A 213 -49.21 -6.24 -18.17
N VAL A 214 -47.97 -6.66 -17.98
CA VAL A 214 -47.08 -6.21 -16.89
C VAL A 214 -45.65 -6.01 -17.40
N SER A 215 -45.11 -6.92 -18.20
CA SER A 215 -43.68 -6.91 -18.52
C SER A 215 -43.34 -7.63 -19.81
N HIS A 216 -42.37 -7.06 -20.52
CA HIS A 216 -41.76 -7.67 -21.67
C HIS A 216 -40.69 -8.69 -21.24
N LYS A 217 -40.41 -9.69 -22.10
CA LYS A 217 -39.43 -10.74 -21.81
C LYS A 217 -38.01 -10.21 -21.64
N THR A 218 -37.65 -9.16 -22.37
CA THR A 218 -36.28 -8.63 -22.39
C THR A 218 -36.29 -7.12 -22.57
N TYR A 219 -35.46 -6.44 -21.76
CA TYR A 219 -35.21 -5.02 -21.83
C TYR A 219 -33.72 -4.77 -22.07
N ARG A 220 -33.38 -3.82 -22.94
CA ARG A 220 -31.99 -3.49 -23.30
C ARG A 220 -31.80 -1.98 -23.37
N GLY A 221 -30.61 -1.49 -23.04
CA GLY A 221 -30.32 -0.08 -23.16
C GLY A 221 -28.99 0.34 -22.54
N GLY A 222 -28.88 1.65 -22.34
CA GLY A 222 -27.67 2.30 -21.87
C GLY A 222 -27.88 3.02 -20.55
N MET A 223 -26.85 3.03 -19.72
CA MET A 223 -26.80 3.74 -18.46
C MET A 223 -25.50 4.52 -18.34
N VAL A 224 -25.55 5.62 -17.60
CA VAL A 224 -24.38 6.31 -17.07
C VAL A 224 -24.09 5.71 -15.70
N LYS A 225 -22.85 5.28 -15.49
CA LYS A 225 -22.33 4.78 -14.21
C LYS A 225 -21.32 5.80 -13.71
N TYR A 226 -21.42 6.16 -12.43
CA TYR A 226 -20.47 7.07 -11.81
C TYR A 226 -19.91 6.42 -10.55
N LEU A 227 -18.63 6.06 -10.58
CA LEU A 227 -17.91 5.55 -9.42
C LEU A 227 -17.37 6.73 -8.64
N PHE A 228 -17.71 6.80 -7.36
CA PHE A 228 -17.32 7.90 -6.50
C PHE A 228 -16.42 7.52 -5.34
N THR A 229 -16.16 6.22 -5.11
CA THR A 229 -15.18 5.75 -4.11
C THR A 229 -14.26 4.66 -4.66
N LYS A 230 -13.03 4.57 -4.15
CA LYS A 230 -12.14 3.42 -4.41
C LYS A 230 -12.72 2.10 -3.91
N GLY A 231 -13.62 2.15 -2.93
CA GLY A 231 -14.45 1.04 -2.48
C GLY A 231 -15.59 0.69 -3.44
N LYS A 232 -15.55 1.22 -4.67
CA LYS A 232 -16.49 0.94 -5.77
C LYS A 232 -17.95 1.15 -5.38
N SER A 233 -18.21 2.19 -4.60
CA SER A 233 -19.54 2.77 -4.51
C SER A 233 -19.83 3.52 -5.81
N TYR A 234 -20.98 3.25 -6.41
CA TYR A 234 -21.39 3.89 -7.65
C TYR A 234 -22.86 4.27 -7.63
N VAL A 235 -23.21 5.25 -8.47
CA VAL A 235 -24.58 5.52 -8.86
C VAL A 235 -24.77 5.19 -10.34
N ARG A 236 -25.98 4.75 -10.70
CA ARG A 236 -26.36 4.46 -12.08
C ARG A 236 -27.66 5.15 -12.43
N PHE A 237 -27.68 5.75 -13.62
CA PHE A 237 -28.87 6.36 -14.21
C PHE A 237 -28.96 5.95 -15.67
N GLY A 238 -30.12 5.49 -16.13
CA GLY A 238 -30.26 5.12 -17.53
C GLY A 238 -31.62 4.59 -17.89
N VAL A 239 -31.75 4.13 -19.13
CA VAL A 239 -33.01 3.67 -19.70
C VAL A 239 -32.82 2.31 -20.34
N LEU A 240 -33.75 1.40 -20.07
CA LEU A 240 -33.91 0.15 -20.82
C LEU A 240 -35.23 0.17 -21.56
N ARG A 241 -35.25 -0.32 -22.79
CA ARG A 241 -36.45 -0.46 -23.61
C ARG A 241 -36.72 -1.92 -23.94
N SER A 242 -37.99 -2.28 -24.07
CA SER A 242 -38.42 -3.58 -24.58
C SER A 242 -37.93 -3.78 -26.02
N GLY A 243 -37.73 -5.04 -26.42
CA GLY A 243 -37.46 -5.38 -27.81
C GLY A 243 -38.70 -5.17 -28.69
N LEU A 244 -38.49 -4.85 -29.98
CA LEU A 244 -39.55 -4.47 -30.93
C LEU A 244 -40.54 -5.60 -31.32
N ASP A 245 -40.33 -6.85 -30.87
CA ASP A 245 -41.13 -8.00 -31.29
C ASP A 245 -42.32 -8.23 -30.34
N GLY A 246 -43.49 -7.73 -30.73
CA GLY A 246 -44.78 -8.17 -30.16
C GLY A 246 -45.23 -7.46 -28.88
N ALA A 247 -44.73 -6.26 -28.59
CA ALA A 247 -45.21 -5.45 -27.48
C ALA A 247 -46.72 -5.17 -27.65
N THR A 248 -47.52 -5.64 -26.70
CA THR A 248 -48.92 -5.21 -26.60
C THR A 248 -48.98 -3.81 -25.98
N PRO A 249 -49.99 -2.96 -26.30
CA PRO A 249 -50.08 -1.59 -25.78
C PRO A 249 -50.10 -1.50 -24.24
N GLU A 250 -50.40 -2.62 -23.58
CA GLU A 250 -50.44 -2.72 -22.13
C GLU A 250 -49.08 -3.10 -21.53
N GLU A 251 -48.02 -3.37 -22.29
CA GLU A 251 -46.74 -3.76 -21.72
C GLU A 251 -45.92 -2.56 -21.27
N ILE A 252 -45.16 -2.72 -20.19
CA ILE A 252 -44.14 -1.73 -19.83
C ILE A 252 -43.09 -1.73 -20.92
N GLU A 253 -42.95 -0.61 -21.62
CA GLU A 253 -42.02 -0.44 -22.74
C GLU A 253 -40.67 0.11 -22.29
N GLU A 254 -40.67 1.07 -21.37
CA GLU A 254 -39.45 1.73 -20.92
C GLU A 254 -39.27 1.63 -19.41
N LEU A 255 -38.00 1.46 -19.01
CA LEU A 255 -37.56 1.38 -17.63
C LEU A 255 -36.48 2.42 -17.39
N PHE A 256 -36.80 3.48 -16.65
CA PHE A 256 -35.81 4.47 -16.22
C PHE A 256 -35.24 4.07 -14.87
N PHE A 257 -33.97 3.69 -14.83
CA PHE A 257 -33.26 3.27 -13.63
C PHE A 257 -32.60 4.47 -12.95
N TYR A 258 -32.71 4.49 -11.61
CA TYR A 258 -31.83 5.25 -10.74
C TYR A 258 -31.43 4.34 -9.58
N SER A 259 -30.13 4.15 -9.37
CA SER A 259 -29.67 3.22 -8.34
C SER A 259 -28.33 3.59 -7.74
N PHE A 260 -28.13 3.13 -6.51
CA PHE A 260 -26.85 3.08 -5.83
C PHE A 260 -26.39 1.62 -5.76
N GLY A 261 -25.09 1.40 -5.88
CA GLY A 261 -24.50 0.08 -5.69
C GLY A 261 -23.14 0.15 -5.01
N GLN A 262 -22.75 -1.00 -4.48
CA GLN A 262 -21.47 -1.19 -3.82
C GLN A 262 -20.90 -2.56 -4.19
N ASP A 263 -19.65 -2.56 -4.67
CA ASP A 263 -18.91 -3.78 -4.97
C ASP A 263 -17.94 -4.12 -3.83
N PHE A 264 -17.77 -5.41 -3.61
CA PHE A 264 -16.87 -6.00 -2.63
C PHE A 264 -15.97 -7.02 -3.32
N TYR A 265 -14.67 -6.97 -3.05
CA TYR A 265 -13.76 -8.01 -3.51
C TYR A 265 -13.63 -9.10 -2.45
N PRO A 266 -14.01 -10.35 -2.75
CA PRO A 266 -13.81 -11.43 -1.81
C PRO A 266 -12.31 -11.64 -1.58
N ARG A 267 -11.97 -12.00 -0.34
CA ARG A 267 -10.60 -12.27 0.09
C ARG A 267 -9.90 -13.33 -0.77
N TYR A 268 -10.63 -14.37 -1.16
CA TYR A 268 -10.10 -15.53 -1.89
C TYR A 268 -9.77 -15.25 -3.37
N PHE A 269 -10.21 -14.12 -3.92
CA PHE A 269 -10.00 -13.75 -5.33
C PHE A 269 -9.03 -12.58 -5.51
N GLY A 270 -8.08 -12.43 -4.58
CA GLY A 270 -6.98 -11.47 -4.72
C GLY A 270 -7.36 -10.00 -4.48
N ARG A 271 -8.54 -9.74 -3.89
CA ARG A 271 -8.95 -8.40 -3.41
C ARG A 271 -8.89 -7.27 -4.46
N GLY A 272 -9.06 -7.61 -5.73
CA GLY A 272 -8.93 -6.61 -6.79
C GLY A 272 -7.48 -6.14 -7.00
N ALA A 273 -6.45 -6.84 -6.54
CA ALA A 273 -5.07 -6.39 -6.71
C ALA A 273 -4.54 -6.57 -8.14
N ARG A 274 -5.19 -7.41 -8.97
CA ARG A 274 -4.73 -7.72 -10.32
C ARG A 274 -5.18 -6.64 -11.30
N SER A 275 -4.52 -6.54 -12.45
CA SER A 275 -4.96 -5.68 -13.56
C SER A 275 -6.03 -6.32 -14.43
N PHE A 276 -6.23 -7.63 -14.32
CA PHE A 276 -7.17 -8.41 -15.13
C PHE A 276 -7.88 -9.47 -14.28
N ALA A 277 -9.09 -9.82 -14.69
CA ALA A 277 -9.89 -10.93 -14.15
C ALA A 277 -10.07 -10.89 -12.62
N ASN A 278 -10.38 -9.71 -12.05
CA ASN A 278 -10.75 -9.65 -10.64
C ASN A 278 -12.23 -9.94 -10.48
N LEU A 279 -12.54 -11.02 -9.75
CA LEU A 279 -13.90 -11.33 -9.36
C LEU A 279 -14.34 -10.44 -8.20
N TYR A 280 -15.54 -9.89 -8.29
CA TYR A 280 -16.19 -9.13 -7.22
C TYR A 280 -17.64 -9.55 -7.06
N THR A 281 -18.20 -9.22 -5.90
CA THR A 281 -19.60 -9.45 -5.53
C THR A 281 -20.17 -8.13 -5.05
N GLY A 282 -21.43 -7.85 -5.28
CA GLY A 282 -22.00 -6.57 -4.86
C GLY A 282 -23.50 -6.61 -4.76
N TYR A 283 -24.07 -5.46 -4.44
CA TYR A 283 -25.50 -5.24 -4.56
C TYR A 283 -25.79 -3.89 -5.21
N SER A 284 -26.98 -3.75 -5.75
CA SER A 284 -27.53 -2.47 -6.14
C SER A 284 -28.96 -2.34 -5.67
N THR A 285 -29.33 -1.14 -5.26
CA THR A 285 -30.66 -0.82 -4.77
C THR A 285 -31.05 0.55 -5.31
N GLY A 286 -32.34 0.72 -5.56
CA GLY A 286 -32.83 1.93 -6.19
C GLY A 286 -34.27 1.79 -6.64
N GLY A 287 -34.65 2.65 -7.58
CA GLY A 287 -35.98 2.60 -8.19
C GLY A 287 -35.92 2.55 -9.71
N VAL A 288 -37.04 2.12 -10.25
CA VAL A 288 -37.30 2.04 -11.69
C VAL A 288 -38.62 2.75 -11.96
N PHE A 289 -38.59 3.80 -12.78
CA PHE A 289 -39.81 4.31 -13.37
C PHE A 289 -40.13 3.50 -14.61
N ALA A 290 -41.10 2.61 -14.47
CA ALA A 290 -41.66 1.80 -15.53
C ALA A 290 -42.78 2.57 -16.24
N THR A 291 -42.68 2.70 -17.55
CA THR A 291 -43.65 3.41 -18.38
C THR A 291 -44.17 2.54 -19.51
N ALA A 292 -45.49 2.60 -19.70
CA ALA A 292 -46.25 2.13 -20.85
C ALA A 292 -47.04 3.33 -21.42
N ASP A 293 -47.72 3.14 -22.55
CA ASP A 293 -48.52 4.19 -23.20
C ASP A 293 -49.54 4.85 -22.25
N ASP A 294 -50.17 4.05 -21.38
CA ASP A 294 -51.26 4.49 -20.49
C ASP A 294 -50.92 4.40 -18.99
N ARG A 295 -49.78 3.82 -18.63
CA ARG A 295 -49.42 3.51 -17.23
C ARG A 295 -48.01 3.95 -16.89
N ARG A 296 -47.85 4.48 -15.68
CA ARG A 296 -46.55 4.86 -15.11
C ARG A 296 -46.47 4.33 -13.70
N LYS A 297 -45.34 3.73 -13.34
CA LYS A 297 -45.14 3.19 -12.01
C LYS A 297 -43.70 3.32 -11.56
N ASN A 298 -43.51 3.71 -10.30
CA ASN A 298 -42.21 3.59 -9.65
C ASN A 298 -42.13 2.27 -8.87
N VAL A 299 -41.07 1.50 -9.11
CA VAL A 299 -40.82 0.20 -8.49
C VAL A 299 -39.42 0.21 -7.87
N PHE A 300 -39.36 0.02 -6.55
CA PHE A 300 -38.10 -0.18 -5.85
C PHE A 300 -37.57 -1.60 -6.06
N PHE A 301 -36.24 -1.76 -6.05
CA PHE A 301 -35.61 -3.06 -6.27
C PHE A 301 -34.36 -3.26 -5.41
N LEU A 302 -33.99 -4.53 -5.27
CA LEU A 302 -32.68 -4.99 -4.82
C LEU A 302 -32.08 -5.91 -5.88
N MET A 303 -30.78 -5.79 -6.13
CA MET A 303 -30.08 -6.58 -7.13
C MET A 303 -28.71 -7.04 -6.60
N PRO A 304 -28.65 -8.18 -5.87
CA PRO A 304 -27.39 -8.84 -5.61
C PRO A 304 -26.75 -9.29 -6.93
N HIS A 305 -25.43 -9.20 -7.01
CA HIS A 305 -24.72 -9.50 -8.24
C HIS A 305 -23.30 -9.98 -8.01
N ILE A 306 -22.76 -10.62 -9.04
CA ILE A 306 -21.36 -10.96 -9.19
C ILE A 306 -20.83 -10.23 -10.42
N GLY A 307 -19.54 -9.91 -10.42
CA GLY A 307 -18.92 -9.27 -11.56
C GLY A 307 -17.46 -9.63 -11.71
N LEU A 308 -16.94 -9.34 -12.89
CA LEU A 308 -15.57 -9.61 -13.31
C LEU A 308 -15.01 -8.34 -13.93
N GLU A 309 -13.95 -7.81 -13.32
CA GLU A 309 -13.13 -6.79 -13.96
C GLU A 309 -12.34 -7.46 -15.07
N LEU A 310 -12.64 -7.10 -16.31
CA LEU A 310 -11.89 -7.59 -17.47
C LEU A 310 -10.53 -6.90 -17.52
N TYR A 311 -10.51 -5.58 -17.30
CA TYR A 311 -9.30 -4.79 -17.33
C TYR A 311 -9.38 -3.62 -16.37
N LYS A 312 -8.28 -3.39 -15.63
CA LYS A 312 -8.16 -2.28 -14.69
C LYS A 312 -6.78 -1.66 -14.73
N THR A 313 -6.76 -0.34 -14.84
CA THR A 313 -5.59 0.52 -14.66
C THR A 313 -5.92 1.66 -13.71
N ARG A 314 -4.96 2.56 -13.48
CA ARG A 314 -5.20 3.82 -12.76
C ARG A 314 -6.23 4.71 -13.46
N PHE A 315 -6.38 4.61 -14.77
CA PHE A 315 -7.17 5.55 -15.58
C PHE A 315 -8.44 4.94 -16.16
N ILE A 316 -8.52 3.61 -16.30
CA ILE A 316 -9.59 2.93 -17.01
C ILE A 316 -10.01 1.69 -16.22
N LEU A 317 -11.32 1.44 -16.16
CA LEU A 317 -11.92 0.24 -15.64
C LEU A 317 -12.96 -0.30 -16.63
N TRP A 318 -12.73 -1.52 -17.10
CA TRP A 318 -13.68 -2.29 -17.88
C TRP A 318 -14.13 -3.51 -17.07
N ASP A 319 -15.42 -3.58 -16.78
CA ASP A 319 -16.00 -4.68 -16.02
C ASP A 319 -17.29 -5.22 -16.67
N THR A 320 -17.66 -6.41 -16.22
CA THR A 320 -18.92 -7.07 -16.55
C THR A 320 -19.56 -7.56 -15.26
N GLN A 321 -20.88 -7.53 -15.19
CA GLN A 321 -21.65 -7.88 -14.01
C GLN A 321 -22.90 -8.66 -14.41
N ALA A 322 -23.22 -9.69 -13.63
CA ALA A 322 -24.46 -10.44 -13.71
C ALA A 322 -25.15 -10.43 -12.35
N GLY A 323 -26.40 -10.01 -12.32
CA GLY A 323 -27.19 -9.86 -11.10
C GLY A 323 -28.59 -10.44 -11.21
N TYR A 324 -29.23 -10.62 -10.06
CA TYR A 324 -30.62 -11.02 -9.98
C TYR A 324 -31.49 -9.84 -9.57
N PHE A 325 -32.30 -9.31 -10.49
CA PHE A 325 -33.16 -8.17 -10.27
C PHE A 325 -34.41 -8.59 -9.48
N ILE A 326 -34.57 -8.05 -8.26
CA ILE A 326 -35.67 -8.37 -7.34
C ILE A 326 -36.49 -7.09 -7.11
N PRO A 327 -37.59 -6.88 -7.85
CA PRO A 327 -38.47 -5.75 -7.63
C PRO A 327 -39.41 -6.04 -6.44
N PHE A 328 -39.69 -5.00 -5.66
CA PHE A 328 -40.59 -5.08 -4.50
C PHE A 328 -42.08 -4.97 -4.87
N TYR A 329 -42.38 -4.73 -6.15
CA TYR A 329 -43.73 -4.74 -6.70
C TYR A 329 -43.83 -5.73 -7.87
N GLN A 330 -44.94 -6.48 -7.94
CA GLN A 330 -45.18 -7.51 -8.98
C GLN A 330 -43.97 -8.44 -9.19
N ASN A 331 -43.33 -8.83 -8.07
CA ASN A 331 -42.06 -9.56 -8.05
C ASN A 331 -42.01 -10.74 -9.03
N ARG A 332 -43.03 -11.59 -9.02
CA ARG A 332 -43.09 -12.80 -9.85
C ARG A 332 -42.90 -12.51 -11.34
N ASN A 333 -43.52 -11.43 -11.83
CA ASN A 333 -43.59 -11.12 -13.26
C ASN A 333 -42.59 -10.06 -13.68
N PHE A 334 -41.84 -9.48 -12.74
CA PHE A 334 -40.91 -8.39 -13.02
C PHE A 334 -39.48 -8.70 -12.56
N ARG A 335 -39.26 -9.80 -11.85
CA ARG A 335 -37.92 -10.28 -11.50
C ARG A 335 -37.22 -10.94 -12.68
N GLY A 336 -35.91 -10.92 -12.66
CA GLY A 336 -35.12 -11.40 -13.79
C GLY A 336 -33.63 -11.44 -13.53
N ILE A 337 -32.90 -11.89 -14.55
CA ILE A 337 -31.44 -11.83 -14.59
C ILE A 337 -31.05 -10.57 -15.34
N ALA A 338 -30.16 -9.77 -14.76
CA ALA A 338 -29.62 -8.57 -15.37
C ALA A 338 -28.13 -8.77 -15.70
N GLY A 339 -27.74 -8.47 -16.93
CA GLY A 339 -26.36 -8.41 -17.39
C GLY A 339 -25.96 -6.96 -17.62
N HIS A 340 -24.76 -6.60 -17.17
CA HIS A 340 -24.20 -5.26 -17.30
C HIS A 340 -22.76 -5.36 -17.82
N MET A 341 -22.38 -4.43 -18.68
CA MET A 341 -21.03 -4.28 -19.17
C MET A 341 -20.68 -2.80 -19.09
N SER A 342 -19.70 -2.44 -18.27
CA SER A 342 -19.38 -1.04 -18.01
C SER A 342 -17.94 -0.69 -18.36
N PHE A 343 -17.78 0.53 -18.88
CA PHE A 343 -16.49 1.14 -19.16
C PHE A 343 -16.43 2.49 -18.46
N ASN A 344 -15.49 2.62 -17.53
CA ASN A 344 -15.30 3.81 -16.70
C ASN A 344 -13.88 4.33 -16.89
N PHE A 345 -13.71 5.65 -16.80
CA PHE A 345 -12.42 6.29 -16.96
C PHE A 345 -12.25 7.44 -15.97
N VAL A 346 -11.02 7.71 -15.55
CA VAL A 346 -10.69 8.86 -14.70
C VAL A 346 -10.70 10.12 -15.54
N PHE A 347 -11.35 11.16 -15.02
CA PHE A 347 -11.32 12.51 -15.57
C PHE A 347 -10.20 13.35 -14.96
#